data_AF-A0A9D6J2X1-F1
#
_entry.id   AF-A0A9D6J2X1-F1
#
_cell.length_a   1.000
_cell.length_b   1.000
_cell.length_c   1.000
_cell.angle_alpha   90.00
_cell.angle_beta   90.00
_cell.angle_gamma   90.00
#
_symmetry.space_group_name_H-M   'P 1'
#
loop_
_entity.id
_entity.type
_entity.pdbx_description
1 polymer ?
#
loop_
_entity_poly.entity_id
_entity_poly.type
_entity_poly.pdbx_seq_one_letter_code
_entity_poly.pdbx_strand_id
1 'polypeptide(L)'
;MLRDFLAGVRVLDLSQFLPGPFATQLLADMGASVLKIEPPGGAPLRRMDMMSGRPQPEATRTPYYDAINAGKTVLVLDLKSDAG
;
A
#
# COMPACT_ATOMS: atom_id res chain seq x y z
N MET A 1 -5.64 11.31 21.35
CA MET A 1 -6.31 10.33 20.47
C MET A 1 -6.08 10.80 19.04
N LEU A 2 -5.05 10.29 18.34
CA LEU A 2 -4.66 10.80 17.01
C LEU A 2 -5.53 10.25 15.87
N ARG A 3 -6.42 9.31 16.14
CA ARG A 3 -7.19 8.57 15.13
C ARG A 3 -8.13 9.41 14.28
N ASP A 4 -8.48 10.62 14.71
CA ASP A 4 -9.40 11.49 13.98
C ASP A 4 -8.72 12.78 13.50
N PHE A 5 -7.39 12.89 13.64
CA PHE A 5 -6.64 14.09 13.29
C PHE A 5 -6.76 14.45 11.80
N LEU A 6 -6.84 13.43 10.94
CA LEU A 6 -7.04 13.54 9.49
C LEU A 6 -8.42 13.03 9.05
N ALA A 7 -9.41 13.02 9.96
CA ALA A 7 -10.77 12.63 9.60
C ALA A 7 -11.29 13.48 8.42
N GLY A 8 -11.86 12.82 7.42
CA GLY A 8 -12.36 13.45 6.19
C GLY A 8 -11.30 13.69 5.10
N VAL A 9 -10.00 13.52 5.39
CA VAL A 9 -8.94 13.56 4.38
C VAL A 9 -8.96 12.28 3.55
N ARG A 10 -8.87 12.42 2.22
CA ARG A 10 -8.79 11.31 1.27
C ARG A 10 -7.42 11.33 0.60
N VAL A 11 -6.74 10.19 0.58
CA VAL A 11 -5.39 10.04 0.03
C VAL A 11 -5.42 8.96 -1.05
N LEU A 12 -4.84 9.28 -2.21
CA LEU A 12 -4.56 8.31 -3.27
C LEU A 12 -3.08 7.90 -3.19
N ASP A 13 -2.82 6.65 -2.87
CA ASP A 13 -1.47 6.08 -2.75
C ASP A 13 -1.09 5.32 -4.03
N LEU A 14 -0.31 5.97 -4.89
CA LEU A 14 0.29 5.38 -6.11
C LEU A 14 1.73 4.90 -5.91
N SER A 15 2.21 4.90 -4.67
CA SER A 15 3.59 4.59 -4.35
C SER A 15 3.84 3.07 -4.30
N GLN A 16 5.10 2.69 -4.42
CA GLN A 16 5.53 1.29 -4.37
C GLN A 16 6.67 1.12 -3.36
N PHE A 17 7.02 -0.14 -3.09
CA PHE A 17 8.04 -0.51 -2.10
C PHE A 17 7.69 0.05 -0.70
N LEU A 18 8.69 0.52 0.05
CA LEU A 18 8.55 0.83 1.47
C LEU A 18 8.21 2.29 1.78
N PRO A 19 8.94 3.31 1.28
CA PRO A 19 8.85 4.67 1.85
C PRO A 19 7.47 5.31 1.68
N GLY A 20 6.89 5.19 0.49
CA GLY A 20 5.58 5.78 0.20
C GLY A 20 4.44 5.09 0.94
N PRO A 21 4.31 3.75 0.89
CA PRO A 21 3.24 3.10 1.62
C PRO A 21 3.40 3.24 3.13
N PHE A 22 4.63 3.32 3.65
CA PHE A 22 4.83 3.64 5.07
C PHE A 22 4.35 5.04 5.41
N ALA A 23 4.64 6.05 4.59
CA ALA A 23 4.15 7.40 4.82
C ALA A 23 2.61 7.46 4.84
N THR A 24 1.95 6.84 3.86
CA THR A 24 0.48 6.81 3.79
C THR A 24 -0.15 5.90 4.83
N GLN A 25 0.59 4.94 5.39
CA GLN A 25 0.15 4.16 6.55
C GLN A 25 -0.03 5.06 7.78
N LEU A 26 0.94 5.93 8.04
CA LEU A 26 0.84 6.89 9.16
C LEU A 26 -0.35 7.82 8.98
N LEU A 27 -0.68 8.21 7.74
CA LEU A 27 -1.87 9.01 7.46
C LEU A 27 -3.17 8.23 7.75
N ALA A 28 -3.22 6.94 7.39
CA ALA A 28 -4.35 6.08 7.71
C ALA A 28 -4.52 5.92 9.23
N ASP A 29 -3.43 5.72 9.97
CA ASP A 29 -3.43 5.62 11.43
C ASP A 29 -3.91 6.91 12.12
N MET A 30 -3.74 8.06 11.46
CA MET A 30 -4.25 9.37 11.89
C MET A 30 -5.68 9.68 11.42
N GLY A 31 -6.36 8.74 10.73
CA GLY A 31 -7.77 8.85 10.36
C GLY A 31 -8.06 9.19 8.90
N ALA A 32 -7.05 9.29 8.04
CA ALA A 32 -7.27 9.52 6.62
C ALA A 32 -7.87 8.27 5.93
N SER A 33 -8.76 8.49 4.96
CA SER A 33 -9.22 7.44 4.06
C SER A 33 -8.20 7.27 2.93
N VAL A 34 -7.41 6.19 2.99
CA VAL A 34 -6.33 5.92 2.02
C VAL A 34 -6.77 4.85 1.04
N LEU A 35 -6.83 5.21 -0.25
CA LEU A 35 -7.00 4.29 -1.37
C LEU A 35 -5.63 4.06 -2.03
N LYS A 36 -5.14 2.83 -1.96
CA LYS A 36 -3.94 2.39 -2.65
C LYS A 36 -4.29 1.79 -4.00
N ILE A 37 -3.56 2.20 -5.03
CA ILE A 37 -3.61 1.58 -6.35
C ILE A 37 -2.39 0.69 -6.53
N GLU A 38 -2.63 -0.51 -7.03
CA GLU A 38 -1.58 -1.44 -7.45
C GLU A 38 -1.70 -1.77 -8.95
N PRO A 39 -0.57 -1.98 -9.63
CA PRO A 39 -0.59 -2.43 -11.01
C PRO A 39 -1.14 -3.87 -11.12
N PRO A 40 -1.53 -4.33 -12.32
CA PRO A 40 -1.73 -5.75 -12.59
C PRO A 40 -0.50 -6.55 -12.15
N GLY A 41 -0.71 -7.61 -11.37
CA GLY A 41 0.36 -8.40 -10.74
C GLY A 41 0.71 -7.98 -9.30
N GLY A 42 0.20 -6.82 -8.85
CA GLY A 42 0.30 -6.33 -7.49
C GLY A 42 1.61 -5.59 -7.17
N ALA A 43 1.67 -4.98 -5.99
CA ALA A 43 2.85 -4.27 -5.52
C ALA A 43 4.07 -5.21 -5.35
N PRO A 44 5.29 -4.80 -5.74
CA PRO A 44 6.49 -5.63 -5.63
C PRO A 44 6.74 -6.22 -4.23
N LEU A 45 6.40 -5.46 -3.18
CA LEU A 45 6.62 -5.87 -1.79
C LEU A 45 5.78 -7.07 -1.36
N ARG A 46 4.69 -7.40 -2.09
CA ARG A 46 3.88 -8.60 -1.84
C ARG A 46 4.67 -9.89 -1.93
N ARG A 47 5.78 -9.87 -2.67
CA ARG A 47 6.64 -11.03 -2.94
C ARG A 47 8.10 -10.76 -2.66
N MET A 48 8.44 -9.77 -1.85
CA MET A 48 9.83 -9.44 -1.54
C MET A 48 10.15 -9.77 -0.09
N ASP A 49 11.19 -10.59 0.13
CA ASP A 49 11.80 -10.72 1.44
C ASP A 49 12.64 -9.48 1.75
N MET A 50 12.27 -8.73 2.78
CA MET A 50 13.00 -7.52 3.19
C MET A 50 14.29 -7.83 3.95
N MET A 51 14.47 -9.07 4.43
CA MET A 51 15.71 -9.48 5.09
C MET A 51 16.80 -9.86 4.09
N SER A 52 16.42 -10.59 3.03
CA SER A 52 17.37 -11.01 1.98
C SER A 52 17.38 -10.13 0.74
N GLY A 53 16.38 -9.26 0.56
CA GLY A 53 16.17 -8.47 -0.66
C GLY A 53 15.72 -9.30 -1.88
N ARG A 54 15.43 -10.60 -1.69
CA ARG A 54 15.12 -11.52 -2.79
C ARG A 54 13.60 -11.72 -2.97
N PRO A 55 13.15 -12.04 -4.18
CA PRO A 55 11.77 -12.45 -4.39
C PRO A 55 11.44 -13.76 -3.64
N GLN A 56 10.20 -13.86 -3.17
CA GLN A 56 9.56 -15.05 -2.63
C GLN A 56 8.44 -15.46 -3.61
N PRO A 57 8.73 -16.33 -4.59
CA PRO A 57 7.80 -16.61 -5.70
C PRO A 57 6.44 -17.13 -5.25
N GLU A 58 6.44 -17.96 -4.20
CA GLU A 58 5.26 -18.59 -3.61
C GLU A 58 4.42 -17.64 -2.73
N ALA A 59 4.97 -16.48 -2.36
CA ALA A 59 4.26 -15.52 -1.53
C ALA A 59 3.20 -14.77 -2.35
N THR A 60 2.02 -14.59 -1.75
CA THR A 60 0.96 -13.71 -2.26
C THR A 60 0.91 -12.38 -1.52
N ARG A 61 1.34 -12.37 -0.24
CA ARG A 61 1.55 -11.22 0.64
C ARG A 61 2.69 -11.53 1.60
N THR A 62 3.44 -10.52 2.00
CA THR A 62 4.47 -10.61 3.06
C THR A 62 4.03 -9.84 4.30
N PRO A 63 4.56 -10.16 5.49
CA PRO A 63 4.27 -9.39 6.71
C PRO A 63 4.60 -7.90 6.57
N TYR A 64 5.65 -7.57 5.81
CA TYR A 64 6.02 -6.17 5.54
C TYR A 64 4.99 -5.47 4.66
N TYR A 65 4.49 -6.15 3.61
CA TYR A 65 3.40 -5.64 2.80
C TYR A 65 2.14 -5.41 3.65
N ASP A 66 1.83 -6.31 4.59
CA ASP A 66 0.66 -6.19 5.46
C ASP A 66 0.79 -5.01 6.41
N ALA A 67 1.96 -4.84 7.03
CA ALA A 67 2.20 -3.77 7.99
C ALA A 67 2.04 -2.38 7.37
N ILE A 68 2.60 -2.15 6.18
CA ILE A 68 2.59 -0.82 5.57
C ILE A 68 1.34 -0.52 4.73
N ASN A 69 0.37 -1.43 4.72
CA ASN A 69 -0.92 -1.23 4.04
C ASN A 69 -2.13 -1.47 4.96
N ALA A 70 -1.91 -1.57 6.27
CA ALA A 70 -2.96 -1.81 7.24
C ALA A 70 -3.95 -0.63 7.30
N GLY A 71 -5.26 -0.91 7.25
CA GLY A 71 -6.27 0.15 7.26
C GLY A 71 -6.43 0.91 5.95
N LYS A 72 -5.67 0.59 4.90
CA LYS A 72 -5.90 1.10 3.55
C LYS A 72 -6.90 0.25 2.78
N THR A 73 -7.66 0.87 1.89
CA THR A 73 -8.37 0.16 0.82
C THR A 73 -7.40 -0.03 -0.34
N VAL A 74 -7.30 -1.23 -0.91
CA VAL A 74 -6.38 -1.54 -2.02
C VAL A 74 -7.18 -1.96 -3.24
N LEU A 75 -6.91 -1.33 -4.39
CA LEU A 75 -7.52 -1.63 -5.69
C LEU A 75 -6.40 -1.95 -6.71
N VAL A 76 -6.64 -2.96 -7.55
CA VAL A 76 -5.78 -3.23 -8.71
C VAL A 76 -6.35 -2.50 -9.91
N LEU A 77 -5.51 -1.73 -10.60
CA LEU A 77 -5.89 -0.85 -11.71
C LEU A 77 -4.71 -0.75 -12.69
N ASP A 78 -4.95 -0.99 -13.98
CA ASP A 78 -3.92 -0.86 -15.03
C ASP A 78 -3.86 0.56 -15.61
N LEU A 79 -3.13 1.43 -14.92
CA LEU A 79 -3.03 2.86 -15.28
C LEU A 79 -2.44 3.13 -16.68
N LYS A 80 -2.04 2.09 -17.42
CA LYS A 80 -1.58 2.17 -18.81
C LYS A 80 -2.68 1.82 -19.83
N SER A 81 -3.84 1.36 -19.37
CA SER A 81 -5.01 1.11 -20.20
C SER A 81 -5.89 2.36 -20.30
N ASP A 82 -6.69 2.47 -21.35
CA ASP A 82 -7.61 3.62 -21.53
C ASP A 82 -8.68 3.71 -20.44
N ALA A 83 -9.07 2.58 -19.85
CA ALA A 83 -10.05 2.52 -18.76
C ALA A 83 -9.43 2.85 -17.39
N GLY A 84 -8.09 2.89 -17.33
CA GLY A 84 -7.35 2.83 -16.09
C GLY A 84 -7.22 1.42 -15.54
#